data_AF-A0A6L4AIQ9-F1
#
_entry.id   AF-A0A6L4AIQ9-F1
#
_cell.length_a   1.000
_cell.length_b   1.000
_cell.length_c   1.000
_cell.angle_alpha   90.00
_cell.angle_beta   90.00
_cell.angle_gamma   90.00
#
_symmetry.space_group_name_H-M   'P 1'
#
loop_
_entity.id
_entity.type
_entity.pdbx_description
1 polymer ?
#
loop_
_entity_poly.entity_id
_entity_poly.type
_entity_poly.pdbx_seq_one_letter_code
_entity_poly.pdbx_strand_id
1 'polypeptide(L)'
;MPDLRTAIEKEIPFVGFGWSPGQAPVNSSVIKTNAQLMQLTQKGIYNPLHEIAGDAINPYFVAKEQFDHPEKFPWNVHPLAFLVYDEEKIIERIKTYGWIKPDDTEPNSSNCLLNAYANSIHRERYHFHPYVWEIANMVREGVMSREEGLDKIEPPEVERMVAYSRNILHQ
;
A
#
# COMPACT_ATOMS: atom_id res chain seq x y z
N MET A 1 1.02 -7.00 -8.23
CA MET A 1 1.23 -5.56 -8.50
C MET A 1 0.65 -5.27 -9.88
N PRO A 2 -0.67 -5.05 -10.00
CA PRO A 2 -1.34 -4.88 -11.30
C PRO A 2 -0.90 -3.63 -12.08
N ASP A 3 -0.22 -2.68 -11.43
CA ASP A 3 0.11 -1.39 -12.05
C ASP A 3 1.30 -1.44 -13.01
N LEU A 4 2.40 -2.15 -12.68
CA LEU A 4 3.66 -1.94 -13.39
C LEU A 4 3.63 -2.52 -14.80
N ARG A 5 3.12 -3.76 -14.92
CA ARG A 5 2.92 -4.41 -16.23
C ARG A 5 2.05 -3.53 -17.12
N THR A 6 0.90 -3.10 -16.60
CA THR A 6 -0.07 -2.25 -17.32
C THR A 6 0.55 -0.92 -17.72
N ALA A 7 1.32 -0.29 -16.82
CA ALA A 7 2.02 0.96 -17.10
C ALA A 7 3.01 0.81 -18.27
N ILE A 8 3.78 -0.27 -18.30
CA ILE A 8 4.71 -0.55 -19.41
C ILE A 8 3.95 -0.86 -20.70
N GLU A 9 2.90 -1.69 -20.65
CA GLU A 9 2.06 -2.03 -21.82
C GLU A 9 1.38 -0.80 -22.45
N LYS A 10 0.98 0.16 -21.61
CA LYS A 10 0.29 1.39 -22.02
C LYS A 10 1.22 2.59 -22.18
N GLU A 11 2.53 2.38 -22.05
CA GLU A 11 3.57 3.41 -22.14
C GLU A 11 3.29 4.61 -21.21
N ILE A 12 2.77 4.33 -20.01
CA ILE A 12 2.49 5.33 -18.98
C ILE A 12 3.83 5.80 -18.40
N PRO A 13 4.19 7.09 -18.51
CA PRO A 13 5.50 7.58 -18.09
C PRO A 13 5.62 7.77 -16.57
N PHE A 14 4.49 7.96 -15.87
CA PHE A 14 4.44 8.27 -14.43
C PHE A 14 3.39 7.41 -13.73
N VAL A 15 3.77 6.77 -12.63
CA VAL A 15 2.87 6.07 -11.71
C VAL A 15 2.90 6.81 -10.38
N GLY A 16 1.75 7.29 -9.93
CA GLY A 16 1.61 8.04 -8.67
C GLY A 16 1.13 7.14 -7.54
N PHE A 17 1.79 7.21 -6.38
CA PHE A 17 1.37 6.53 -5.15
C PHE A 17 0.96 7.53 -4.08
N GLY A 18 -0.19 7.29 -3.46
CA GLY A 18 -0.74 8.11 -2.37
C GLY A 18 -0.28 7.66 -0.98
N TRP A 19 1.02 7.59 -0.75
CA TRP A 19 1.56 7.25 0.57
C TRP A 19 1.50 8.46 1.52
N SER A 20 1.03 8.26 2.74
CA SER A 20 1.05 9.29 3.78
C SER A 20 2.49 9.71 4.12
N PRO A 21 2.71 10.95 4.59
CA PRO A 21 4.00 11.35 5.16
C PRO A 21 4.49 10.35 6.21
N GLY A 22 5.78 10.03 6.19
CA GLY A 22 6.39 9.04 7.08
C GLY A 22 6.42 7.59 6.57
N GLN A 23 5.66 7.24 5.52
CA GLN A 23 5.73 5.90 4.90
C GLN A 23 6.93 5.75 3.96
N ALA A 24 7.36 6.83 3.31
CA ALA A 24 8.53 6.83 2.45
C ALA A 24 9.42 8.06 2.70
N PRO A 25 10.74 7.89 2.61
CA PRO A 25 11.68 8.99 2.66
C PRO A 25 11.44 10.02 1.54
N VAL A 26 11.57 11.32 1.85
CA VAL A 26 11.41 12.42 0.87
C VAL A 26 12.41 12.29 -0.30
N ASN A 27 13.62 11.79 -0.06
CA ASN A 27 14.61 11.54 -1.12
C ASN A 27 14.19 10.44 -2.12
N SER A 28 13.14 9.69 -1.79
CA SER A 28 12.53 8.65 -2.62
C SER A 28 11.23 9.10 -3.28
N SER A 29 10.94 10.40 -3.26
CA SER A 29 9.70 10.97 -3.80
C SER A 29 9.52 10.79 -5.31
N VAL A 30 10.62 10.71 -6.07
CA VAL A 30 10.62 10.51 -7.52
C VAL A 30 11.73 9.54 -7.88
N ILE A 31 11.37 8.33 -8.31
CA ILE A 31 12.33 7.26 -8.61
C ILE A 31 12.01 6.66 -9.98
N LYS A 32 13.01 6.58 -10.87
CA LYS A 32 12.88 5.81 -12.10
C LYS A 32 12.92 4.32 -11.76
N THR A 33 11.91 3.57 -12.22
CA THR A 33 11.92 2.12 -12.02
C THR A 33 13.10 1.49 -12.77
N ASN A 34 13.91 0.73 -12.06
CA ASN A 34 15.06 0.03 -12.63
C ASN A 34 14.62 -1.36 -13.13
N ALA A 35 14.61 -1.57 -14.44
CA ALA A 35 14.15 -2.81 -15.06
C ALA A 35 14.97 -4.03 -14.61
N GLN A 36 16.30 -3.91 -14.50
CA GLN A 36 17.16 -5.01 -14.08
C GLN A 36 16.90 -5.43 -12.63
N LEU A 37 16.78 -4.44 -11.73
CA LEU A 37 16.44 -4.70 -10.34
C LEU A 37 15.06 -5.34 -10.23
N MET A 38 14.07 -4.86 -10.98
CA MET A 38 12.71 -5.44 -10.99
C MET A 38 12.69 -6.87 -11.53
N GLN A 39 13.49 -7.18 -12.54
CA GLN A 39 13.60 -8.54 -13.06
C GLN A 39 14.17 -9.50 -11.99
N LEU A 40 15.19 -9.06 -11.27
CA LEU A 40 15.81 -9.82 -10.19
C LEU A 40 14.85 -10.04 -9.02
N THR A 41 14.16 -8.99 -8.55
CA THR A 41 13.21 -9.09 -7.43
C THR A 41 11.99 -9.91 -7.83
N GLN A 42 11.48 -9.75 -9.06
CA GLN A 42 10.36 -10.52 -9.57
C GLN A 42 10.65 -12.03 -9.57
N LYS A 43 11.86 -12.45 -9.97
CA LYS A 43 12.23 -13.88 -10.01
C LYS A 43 12.09 -14.56 -8.64
N GLY A 44 12.41 -13.86 -7.55
CA GLY A 44 12.29 -14.39 -6.19
C GLY A 44 10.85 -14.65 -5.75
N ILE A 45 9.88 -13.93 -6.32
CA ILE A 45 8.46 -14.03 -5.98
C ILE A 45 7.70 -14.89 -7.00
N TYR A 46 8.07 -14.80 -8.28
CA TYR A 46 7.43 -15.51 -9.37
C TYR A 46 7.55 -17.03 -9.22
N ASN A 47 8.74 -17.54 -8.96
CA ASN A 47 8.97 -19.00 -8.95
C ASN A 47 8.11 -19.72 -7.89
N PRO A 48 8.10 -19.32 -6.60
CA PRO A 48 7.27 -19.98 -5.59
C PRO A 48 5.78 -19.91 -5.91
N LEU A 49 5.30 -18.79 -6.49
CA LEU A 49 3.89 -18.64 -6.84
C LEU A 49 3.52 -19.46 -8.07
N HIS A 50 4.42 -19.59 -9.04
CA HIS A 50 4.19 -20.38 -10.26
C HIS A 50 4.12 -21.87 -9.91
N GLU A 51 4.94 -22.34 -8.96
CA GLU A 51 4.88 -23.71 -8.45
C GLU A 51 3.50 -24.05 -7.83
N ILE A 52 2.84 -23.07 -7.20
CA ILE A 52 1.54 -23.26 -6.53
C ILE A 52 0.37 -23.09 -7.50
N ALA A 53 0.40 -22.04 -8.32
CA ALA A 53 -0.76 -21.58 -9.11
C ALA A 53 -0.57 -21.69 -10.64
N GLY A 54 0.60 -22.14 -11.10
CA GLY A 54 0.92 -22.30 -12.52
C GLY A 54 0.81 -20.99 -13.29
N ASP A 55 0.44 -21.10 -14.57
CA ASP A 55 0.36 -19.95 -15.48
C ASP A 55 -0.73 -18.93 -15.15
N ALA A 56 -1.64 -19.25 -14.20
CA ALA A 56 -2.67 -18.33 -13.76
C ALA A 56 -2.09 -17.03 -13.16
N ILE A 57 -0.83 -17.05 -12.70
CA ILE A 57 -0.19 -15.87 -12.14
C ILE A 57 0.40 -14.93 -13.21
N ASN A 58 0.64 -15.41 -14.43
CA ASN A 58 1.37 -14.69 -15.47
C ASN A 58 0.80 -13.28 -15.77
N PRO A 59 -0.53 -13.05 -15.76
CA PRO A 59 -1.12 -11.73 -15.91
C PRO A 59 -0.64 -10.67 -14.89
N TYR A 60 -0.18 -11.09 -13.70
CA TYR A 60 0.20 -10.20 -12.60
C TYR A 60 1.68 -9.82 -12.56
N PHE A 61 2.48 -10.35 -13.47
CA PHE A 61 3.93 -10.14 -13.55
C PHE A 61 4.33 -9.47 -14.85
N VAL A 62 5.44 -8.72 -14.82
CA VAL A 62 6.01 -8.10 -16.02
C VAL A 62 6.51 -9.19 -16.95
N ALA A 63 6.08 -9.17 -18.21
CA ALA A 63 6.44 -10.18 -19.19
C ALA A 63 7.93 -10.04 -19.58
N LYS A 64 8.53 -11.15 -20.03
CA LYS A 64 9.97 -11.17 -20.37
C LYS A 64 10.31 -10.14 -21.45
N GLU A 65 9.45 -10.03 -22.45
CA GLU A 65 9.59 -9.13 -23.60
C GLU A 65 9.53 -7.66 -23.17
N GLN A 66 8.84 -7.34 -22.06
CA GLN A 66 8.77 -5.99 -21.54
C GLN A 66 10.10 -5.55 -20.90
N PHE A 67 10.89 -6.49 -20.36
CA PHE A 67 12.21 -6.17 -19.80
C PHE A 67 13.23 -5.79 -20.87
N ASP A 68 13.00 -6.16 -22.14
CA ASP A 68 13.84 -5.75 -23.27
C ASP A 68 13.64 -4.27 -23.65
N HIS A 69 12.65 -3.60 -23.03
CA HIS A 69 12.29 -2.19 -23.24
C HIS A 69 12.42 -1.36 -21.95
N PRO A 70 13.62 -1.26 -21.34
CA PRO A 70 13.82 -0.55 -20.07
C PRO A 70 13.42 0.95 -20.14
N GLU A 71 13.43 1.56 -21.32
CA GLU A 71 12.99 2.93 -21.55
C GLU A 71 11.51 3.15 -21.21
N LYS A 72 10.67 2.11 -21.36
CA LYS A 72 9.22 2.15 -21.11
C LYS A 72 8.85 2.04 -19.64
N PHE A 73 9.80 1.74 -18.75
CA PHE A 73 9.53 1.63 -17.32
C PHE A 73 9.16 2.99 -16.73
N PRO A 74 8.11 3.11 -15.92
CA PRO A 74 7.64 4.41 -15.43
C PRO A 74 8.56 5.01 -14.36
N TRP A 75 8.40 6.31 -14.17
CA TRP A 75 8.81 6.98 -12.94
C TRP A 75 7.74 6.78 -11.87
N ASN A 76 8.16 6.33 -10.69
CA ASN A 76 7.31 6.31 -9.50
C ASN A 76 7.37 7.68 -8.84
N VAL A 77 6.21 8.25 -8.59
CA VAL A 77 6.05 9.56 -7.96
C VAL A 77 5.23 9.38 -6.69
N HIS A 78 5.67 9.98 -5.59
CA HIS A 78 4.97 9.99 -4.31
C HIS A 78 4.58 11.42 -3.96
N PRO A 79 3.48 11.97 -4.54
CA PRO A 79 3.18 13.40 -4.46
C PRO A 79 3.05 13.89 -3.02
N LEU A 80 2.47 13.08 -2.15
CA LEU A 80 2.23 13.42 -0.74
C LEU A 80 3.52 13.47 0.10
N ALA A 81 4.65 13.00 -0.42
CA ALA A 81 5.94 13.12 0.26
C ALA A 81 6.58 14.51 0.13
N PHE A 82 6.12 15.34 -0.82
CA PHE A 82 6.66 16.68 -1.06
C PHE A 82 5.60 17.78 -1.26
N LEU A 83 4.32 17.42 -1.37
CA LEU A 83 3.20 18.35 -1.30
C LEU A 83 2.74 18.52 0.15
N VAL A 84 2.03 19.61 0.43
CA VAL A 84 1.39 19.80 1.73
C VAL A 84 0.31 18.74 1.91
N TYR A 85 0.49 17.89 2.91
CA TYR A 85 -0.50 16.88 3.29
C TYR A 85 -1.38 17.40 4.42
N ASP A 86 -2.69 17.28 4.22
CA ASP A 86 -3.73 17.64 5.19
C ASP A 86 -4.91 16.70 4.93
N GLU A 87 -5.06 15.68 5.77
CA GLU A 87 -6.05 14.61 5.58
C GLU A 87 -7.48 15.17 5.54
N GLU A 88 -7.79 16.15 6.40
CA GLU A 88 -9.11 16.78 6.48
C GLU A 88 -9.44 17.52 5.18
N LYS A 89 -8.53 18.37 4.68
CA LYS A 89 -8.73 19.08 3.41
C LYS A 89 -8.87 18.12 2.22
N ILE A 90 -8.11 17.03 2.22
CA ILE A 90 -8.21 15.99 1.18
C ILE A 90 -9.61 15.36 1.20
N ILE A 91 -10.08 14.95 2.38
CA ILE A 91 -11.40 14.34 2.55
C ILE A 91 -12.52 15.32 2.18
N GLU A 92 -12.45 16.57 2.65
CA GLU A 92 -13.42 17.63 2.30
C GLU A 92 -13.50 17.85 0.80
N ARG A 93 -12.35 17.94 0.12
CA ARG A 93 -12.30 18.13 -1.33
C ARG A 93 -12.91 16.94 -2.06
N ILE A 94 -12.55 15.72 -1.68
CA ILE A 94 -13.01 14.49 -2.34
C ILE A 94 -14.53 14.30 -2.18
N LYS A 95 -15.10 14.67 -1.02
CA LYS A 95 -16.56 14.68 -0.78
C LYS A 95 -17.33 15.51 -1.81
N THR A 96 -16.74 16.59 -2.33
CA THR A 96 -17.42 17.44 -3.33
C THR A 96 -17.66 16.74 -4.68
N TYR A 97 -16.94 15.64 -4.95
CA TYR A 97 -17.13 14.78 -6.12
C TYR A 97 -18.14 13.64 -5.86
N GLY A 98 -18.83 13.64 -4.72
CA GLY A 98 -19.81 12.62 -4.36
C GLY A 98 -19.22 11.36 -3.71
N TRP A 99 -17.93 11.39 -3.36
CA TRP A 99 -17.31 10.28 -2.63
C TRP A 99 -17.78 10.26 -1.17
N ILE A 100 -18.12 9.06 -0.69
CA ILE A 100 -18.57 8.80 0.68
C ILE A 100 -17.53 7.88 1.33
N LYS A 101 -17.09 8.24 2.54
CA LYS A 101 -16.15 7.41 3.31
C LYS A 101 -16.81 6.06 3.65
N PRO A 102 -16.17 4.92 3.35
CA PRO A 102 -16.66 3.62 3.77
C PRO A 102 -16.70 3.50 5.30
N ASP A 103 -17.71 2.83 5.84
CA ASP A 103 -17.88 2.53 7.27
C ASP A 103 -17.41 1.10 7.64
N ASP A 104 -16.97 0.34 6.64
CA ASP A 104 -16.49 -1.03 6.73
C ASP A 104 -14.97 -1.15 6.52
N THR A 105 -14.23 -0.08 6.79
CA THR A 105 -12.76 -0.04 6.69
C THR A 105 -12.11 0.36 8.01
N GLU A 106 -10.92 -0.17 8.29
CA GLU A 106 -10.13 0.25 9.45
C GLU A 106 -9.62 1.69 9.31
N PRO A 107 -9.35 2.41 10.42
CA PRO A 107 -8.89 3.81 10.38
C PRO A 107 -7.63 4.05 9.55
N ASN A 108 -6.76 3.03 9.43
CA ASN A 108 -5.45 3.13 8.77
C ASN A 108 -5.39 2.44 7.40
N SER A 109 -6.47 1.77 6.98
CA SER A 109 -6.47 1.00 5.74
C SER A 109 -7.89 0.86 5.18
N SER A 110 -8.06 1.32 3.94
CA SER A 110 -9.32 1.22 3.20
C SER A 110 -9.44 -0.04 2.35
N ASN A 111 -8.44 -0.93 2.34
CA ASN A 111 -8.28 -1.87 1.23
C ASN A 111 -8.33 -3.36 1.56
N CYS A 112 -8.23 -3.85 2.81
CA CYS A 112 -8.29 -5.30 3.04
C CYS A 112 -8.84 -5.73 4.40
N LEU A 113 -9.86 -6.62 4.39
CA LEU A 113 -10.26 -7.45 5.54
C LEU A 113 -9.06 -8.26 6.10
N LEU A 114 -8.14 -8.66 5.22
CA LEU A 114 -6.88 -9.32 5.57
C LEU A 114 -6.00 -8.47 6.50
N ASN A 115 -6.03 -7.14 6.37
CA ASN A 115 -5.21 -6.26 7.21
C ASN A 115 -5.69 -6.29 8.66
N ALA A 116 -7.00 -6.27 8.89
CA ALA A 116 -7.57 -6.43 10.23
C ALA A 116 -7.09 -7.74 10.89
N TYR A 117 -7.12 -8.84 10.15
CA TYR A 117 -6.62 -10.13 10.64
C TYR A 117 -5.11 -10.13 10.90
N ALA A 118 -4.32 -9.57 9.98
CA ALA A 118 -2.87 -9.48 10.12
C ALA A 118 -2.46 -8.59 11.31
N ASN A 119 -3.14 -7.44 11.48
CA ASN A 119 -2.94 -6.51 12.60
C ASN A 119 -3.26 -7.20 13.94
N SER A 120 -4.37 -7.94 14.01
CA SER A 120 -4.75 -8.73 15.18
C SER A 120 -3.68 -9.77 15.55
N ILE A 121 -3.18 -10.56 14.59
CA ILE A 121 -2.08 -11.52 14.83
C ILE A 121 -0.80 -10.78 15.26
N HIS A 122 -0.47 -9.67 14.62
CA HIS A 122 0.73 -8.90 14.92
C HIS A 122 0.69 -8.38 16.37
N ARG A 123 -0.45 -7.84 16.82
CA ARG A 123 -0.62 -7.40 18.20
C ARG A 123 -0.58 -8.54 19.20
N GLU A 124 -1.20 -9.68 18.88
CA GLU A 124 -1.13 -10.88 19.74
C GLU A 124 0.31 -11.36 19.91
N ARG A 125 1.09 -11.37 18.82
CA ARG A 125 2.45 -11.89 18.80
C ARG A 125 3.51 -10.91 19.34
N TYR A 126 3.37 -9.63 19.05
CA TYR A 126 4.41 -8.62 19.28
C TYR A 126 4.00 -7.54 20.28
N HIS A 127 2.73 -7.49 20.70
CA HIS A 127 2.20 -6.60 21.73
C HIS A 127 2.26 -5.09 21.40
N PHE A 128 2.34 -4.74 20.12
CA PHE A 128 2.15 -3.37 19.63
C PHE A 128 1.41 -3.37 18.28
N HIS A 129 0.83 -2.25 17.90
CA HIS A 129 0.11 -2.11 16.63
C HIS A 129 1.10 -1.82 15.48
N PRO A 130 1.00 -2.48 14.30
CA PRO A 130 2.02 -2.40 13.25
C PRO A 130 2.23 -0.98 12.69
N TYR A 131 1.22 -0.11 12.77
CA TYR A 131 1.30 1.28 12.32
C TYR A 131 1.89 2.26 13.35
N VAL A 132 2.28 1.81 14.55
CA VAL A 132 2.80 2.69 15.62
C VAL A 132 3.94 3.57 15.11
N TRP A 133 4.86 3.03 14.30
CA TRP A 133 6.01 3.77 13.82
C TRP A 133 5.63 4.91 12.87
N GLU A 134 4.75 4.63 11.91
CA GLU A 134 4.25 5.60 10.93
C GLU A 134 3.46 6.72 11.63
N ILE A 135 2.51 6.34 12.49
CA ILE A 135 1.66 7.27 13.24
C ILE A 135 2.53 8.16 14.15
N ALA A 136 3.50 7.57 14.86
CA ALA A 136 4.42 8.35 15.68
C ALA A 136 5.26 9.34 14.86
N ASN A 137 5.56 9.04 13.60
CA ASN A 137 6.25 9.97 12.71
C ASN A 137 5.36 11.14 12.32
N MET A 138 4.12 10.88 11.91
CA MET A 138 3.15 11.93 11.58
C MET A 138 2.89 12.88 12.76
N VAL A 139 2.86 12.35 13.99
CA VAL A 139 2.76 13.18 15.21
C VAL A 139 4.00 14.07 15.39
N ARG A 140 5.22 13.54 15.22
CA ARG A 140 6.47 14.32 15.35
C ARG A 140 6.62 15.39 14.27
N GLU A 141 6.09 15.14 13.08
CA GLU A 141 6.11 16.08 11.96
C GLU A 141 4.99 17.14 12.04
N GLY A 142 4.11 17.05 13.06
CA GLY A 142 3.01 17.99 13.24
C GLY A 142 1.87 17.82 12.22
N VAL A 143 1.83 16.68 11.52
CA VAL A 143 0.78 16.32 10.56
C VAL A 143 -0.52 15.95 11.28
N MET A 144 -0.41 15.36 12.47
CA MET A 144 -1.55 15.01 13.31
C MET A 144 -1.22 15.21 14.80
N SER A 145 -2.25 15.39 15.62
CA SER A 145 -2.09 15.43 17.07
C SER A 145 -1.81 14.03 17.66
N ARG A 146 -1.28 14.01 18.89
CA ARG A 146 -1.08 12.76 19.63
C ARG A 146 -2.39 12.02 19.88
N GLU A 147 -3.47 12.75 20.18
CA GLU A 147 -4.79 12.18 20.47
C GLU A 147 -5.35 11.46 19.25
N GLU A 148 -5.33 12.12 18.09
CA GLU A 148 -5.74 11.50 16.81
C GLU A 148 -4.89 10.29 16.46
N GLY A 149 -3.58 10.34 16.76
CA GLY A 149 -2.68 9.20 16.55
C GLY A 149 -3.06 8.00 17.42
N LEU A 150 -3.41 8.22 18.70
CA LEU A 150 -3.83 7.15 19.60
C LEU A 150 -5.18 6.56 19.19
N ASP A 151 -6.15 7.39 18.80
CA ASP A 151 -7.46 6.94 18.32
C ASP A 151 -7.35 6.01 17.10
N LYS A 152 -6.27 6.13 16.32
CA LYS A 152 -5.99 5.27 15.17
C LYS A 152 -5.35 3.93 15.52
N ILE A 153 -4.69 3.76 16.68
CA ILE A 153 -3.88 2.56 16.99
C ILE A 153 -4.27 1.83 18.28
N GLU A 154 -4.96 2.51 19.21
CA GLU A 154 -5.39 1.91 20.47
C GLU A 154 -6.59 0.98 20.32
N PRO A 155 -7.64 1.36 19.56
CA PRO A 155 -8.82 0.50 19.41
C PRO A 155 -8.45 -0.90 18.90
N PRO A 156 -9.17 -1.94 19.34
CA PRO A 156 -9.04 -3.25 18.73
C PRO A 156 -9.53 -3.24 17.27
N GLU A 157 -8.94 -4.13 16.49
CA GLU A 157 -9.32 -4.45 15.13
C GLU A 157 -10.79 -4.92 15.12
N VAL A 158 -11.51 -4.63 14.04
CA VAL A 158 -12.96 -4.90 14.00
C VAL A 158 -13.20 -6.42 13.95
N GLU A 159 -13.70 -7.02 15.05
CA GLU A 159 -13.83 -8.48 15.23
C GLU A 159 -14.53 -9.18 14.05
N ARG A 160 -15.58 -8.56 13.49
CA ARG A 160 -16.29 -9.13 12.33
C ARG A 160 -15.36 -9.34 11.12
N MET A 161 -14.41 -8.43 10.89
CA MET A 161 -13.45 -8.50 9.78
C MET A 161 -12.39 -9.56 10.06
N VAL A 162 -11.87 -9.57 11.29
CA VAL A 162 -10.90 -10.57 11.78
C VAL A 162 -11.47 -11.98 11.63
N ALA A 163 -12.70 -12.20 12.12
CA ALA A 163 -13.37 -13.50 12.07
C ALA A 163 -13.64 -13.95 10.63
N TYR A 164 -14.09 -13.05 9.76
CA TYR A 164 -14.33 -13.36 8.36
C TYR A 164 -13.06 -13.85 7.65
N SER A 165 -11.95 -13.09 7.76
CA SER A 165 -10.68 -13.48 7.15
C SER A 165 -10.09 -14.76 7.76
N ARG A 166 -10.20 -14.94 9.09
CA ARG A 166 -9.78 -16.18 9.75
C ARG A 166 -10.54 -17.40 9.19
N ASN A 167 -11.85 -17.31 9.03
CA ASN A 167 -12.66 -18.45 8.55
C ASN A 167 -12.36 -18.84 7.10
N ILE A 168 -11.89 -17.91 6.26
CA ILE A 168 -11.52 -18.20 4.87
C ILE A 168 -10.12 -18.82 4.78
N LEU A 169 -9.17 -18.33 5.58
CA LEU A 169 -7.77 -18.74 5.51
C LEU A 169 -7.45 -20.04 6.27
N HIS A 170 -8.32 -20.48 7.17
CA HIS A 170 -8.19 -21.74 7.91
C HIS A 170 -8.99 -22.91 7.29
N GLN A 171 -9.51 -22.74 6.06
CA GLN A 171 -10.07 -23.81 5.22
C GLN A 171 -9.01 -24.38 4.29
#